data_AF-X1PFC7-F1
#
_entry.id   AF-X1PFC7-F1
#
_cell.length_a   1.000
_cell.length_b   1.000
_cell.length_c   1.000
_cell.angle_alpha   90.00
_cell.angle_beta   90.00
_cell.angle_gamma   90.00
#
_symmetry.space_group_name_H-M   'P 1'
#
loop_
_entity.id
_entity.type
_entity.pdbx_description
1 polymer ?
#
loop_
_entity_poly.entity_id
_entity_poly.type
_entity_poly.pdbx_seq_one_letter_code
_entity_poly.pdbx_strand_id
1 'polypeptide(L)'
;IHHTELPRVWGVATSQQVAKDLKKYDLVQRGNLHIAGLNGLLLGVAKERNSEAACLLGEVPMYATRIQNPMAALAIVKVLAKMLGIEIDMAELAQLASETREKLKQVAAEAMGEYIDYFTEPIWEHGEEEEEEE
;
A
#
# COMPACT_ATOMS: atom_id res chain seq x y z
N ILE A 1 0.63 -0.24 -6.30
CA ILE A 1 1.57 0.89 -6.14
C ILE A 1 2.99 0.37 -6.02
N HIS A 2 3.98 1.13 -6.51
CA HIS A 2 5.38 0.86 -6.24
C HIS A 2 5.73 1.24 -4.78
N HIS A 3 6.72 0.59 -4.14
CA HIS A 3 7.12 0.90 -2.75
C HIS A 3 7.65 2.33 -2.55
N THR A 4 8.06 3.00 -3.61
CA THR A 4 8.56 4.38 -3.53
C THR A 4 7.44 5.42 -3.59
N GLU A 5 6.22 5.01 -3.97
CA GLU A 5 5.06 5.90 -4.02
C GLU A 5 4.43 6.04 -2.63
N LEU A 6 3.81 7.20 -2.37
CA LEU A 6 3.03 7.38 -1.16
C LEU A 6 1.72 6.59 -1.27
N PRO A 7 1.37 5.76 -0.26
CA PRO A 7 0.11 5.03 -0.24
C PRO A 7 -1.07 6.00 -0.30
N ARG A 8 -2.00 5.76 -1.23
CA ARG A 8 -3.30 6.45 -1.17
C ARG A 8 -4.18 5.79 -0.12
N VAL A 9 -5.14 6.56 0.37
CA VAL A 9 -6.20 6.06 1.24
C VAL A 9 -7.50 6.04 0.45
N TRP A 10 -8.17 4.90 0.48
CA TRP A 10 -9.51 4.69 -0.05
C TRP A 10 -10.51 4.68 1.08
N GLY A 11 -11.75 5.03 0.75
CA GLY A 11 -12.87 5.11 1.66
C GLY A 11 -14.11 4.47 1.05
N VAL A 12 -14.74 3.60 1.84
CA VAL A 12 -16.03 2.97 1.53
C VAL A 12 -17.04 3.40 2.59
N ALA A 13 -18.26 3.74 2.18
CA ALA A 13 -19.30 4.25 3.05
C ALA A 13 -20.57 3.39 2.98
N THR A 14 -21.32 3.31 4.07
CA THR A 14 -22.63 2.61 4.09
C THR A 14 -23.77 3.46 3.54
N SER A 15 -23.65 4.80 3.56
CA SER A 15 -24.69 5.74 3.11
C SER A 15 -24.15 6.80 2.14
N GLN A 16 -25.07 7.40 1.35
CA GLN A 16 -24.72 8.49 0.44
C GLN A 16 -24.25 9.75 1.19
N GLN A 17 -24.72 9.94 2.42
CA GLN A 17 -24.32 11.04 3.29
C GLN A 17 -22.85 10.87 3.72
N VAL A 18 -22.50 9.73 4.31
CA VAL A 18 -21.12 9.42 4.69
C VAL A 18 -20.18 9.45 3.47
N ALA A 19 -20.64 8.99 2.30
CA ALA A 19 -19.87 9.09 1.07
C ALA A 19 -19.58 10.55 0.69
N LYS A 20 -20.51 11.49 0.89
CA LYS A 20 -20.24 12.92 0.65
C LYS A 20 -19.19 13.47 1.63
N ASP A 21 -19.21 13.01 2.88
CA ASP A 21 -18.22 13.42 3.87
C ASP A 21 -16.82 12.90 3.52
N LEU A 22 -16.71 11.64 3.08
CA LEU A 22 -15.45 11.08 2.57
C LEU A 22 -14.89 11.83 1.36
N LYS A 23 -15.74 12.41 0.48
CA LYS A 23 -15.27 13.21 -0.67
C LYS A 23 -14.52 14.48 -0.24
N LYS A 24 -14.84 15.06 0.92
CA LYS A 24 -14.16 16.25 1.44
C LYS A 24 -12.67 15.99 1.73
N TYR A 25 -12.29 14.72 1.83
CA TYR A 25 -10.95 14.25 2.10
C TYR A 25 -10.34 13.49 0.90
N ASP A 26 -10.98 13.55 -0.27
CA ASP A 26 -10.58 12.84 -1.49
C ASP A 26 -10.60 11.30 -1.40
N LEU A 27 -11.45 10.73 -0.53
CA LEU A 27 -11.40 9.31 -0.17
C LEU A 27 -12.44 8.42 -0.88
N VAL A 28 -13.32 8.92 -1.74
CA VAL A 28 -14.39 8.06 -2.27
C VAL A 28 -13.90 7.14 -3.37
N GLN A 29 -14.04 5.84 -3.12
CA GLN A 29 -13.83 4.84 -4.16
C GLN A 29 -15.05 4.72 -5.07
N ARG A 30 -14.79 4.54 -6.37
CA ARG A 30 -15.79 4.25 -7.41
C ARG A 30 -15.56 2.82 -7.92
N GLY A 31 -16.61 2.00 -7.99
CA GLY A 31 -16.55 0.62 -8.49
C GLY A 31 -16.74 -0.45 -7.41
N ASN A 32 -16.60 -1.73 -7.80
CA ASN A 32 -16.74 -2.87 -6.90
C ASN A 32 -15.44 -3.12 -6.14
N LEU A 33 -15.39 -2.75 -4.86
CA LEU A 33 -14.36 -3.20 -3.94
C LEU A 33 -14.89 -4.34 -3.07
N HIS A 34 -14.14 -5.44 -3.03
CA HIS A 34 -14.38 -6.52 -2.08
C HIS A 34 -13.52 -6.31 -0.82
N ILE A 35 -14.17 -6.02 0.31
CA ILE A 35 -13.50 -5.94 1.62
C ILE A 35 -13.76 -7.26 2.34
N ALA A 36 -12.71 -8.07 2.48
CA ALA A 36 -12.78 -9.34 3.20
C ALA A 36 -12.59 -9.16 4.71
N GLY A 37 -12.94 -10.21 5.47
CA GLY A 37 -12.70 -10.28 6.91
C GLY A 37 -13.57 -9.34 7.74
N LEU A 38 -13.08 -9.01 8.94
CA LEU A 38 -13.87 -8.27 9.92
C LEU A 38 -14.23 -6.85 9.46
N ASN A 39 -13.35 -6.18 8.71
CA ASN A 39 -13.62 -4.84 8.19
C ASN A 39 -14.84 -4.81 7.27
N GLY A 40 -14.93 -5.77 6.35
CA GLY A 40 -16.09 -5.90 5.46
C GLY A 40 -17.34 -6.34 6.20
N LEU A 41 -17.19 -7.30 7.14
CA LEU A 41 -18.30 -7.80 7.95
C LEU A 41 -18.92 -6.69 8.81
N LEU A 42 -18.11 -5.92 9.53
CA LEU A 42 -18.58 -4.82 10.37
C LEU A 42 -19.26 -3.73 9.55
N LEU A 43 -18.69 -3.37 8.39
CA LEU A 43 -19.30 -2.39 7.49
C LEU A 43 -20.65 -2.89 6.95
N GLY A 44 -20.73 -4.18 6.60
CA GLY A 44 -21.97 -4.83 6.18
C GLY A 44 -23.03 -4.84 7.27
N VAL A 45 -22.68 -5.27 8.49
CA VAL A 45 -23.61 -5.29 9.63
C VAL A 45 -24.08 -3.88 9.99
N ALA A 46 -23.19 -2.88 9.96
CA ALA A 46 -23.56 -1.49 10.17
C ALA A 46 -24.60 -1.03 9.15
N LYS A 47 -24.39 -1.37 7.87
CA LYS A 47 -25.35 -1.07 6.80
C LYS A 47 -26.71 -1.73 7.03
N GLU A 48 -26.74 -3.02 7.36
CA GLU A 48 -27.98 -3.77 7.66
C GLU A 48 -28.74 -3.18 8.85
N ARG A 49 -28.02 -2.61 9.82
CA ARG A 49 -28.58 -1.92 10.99
C ARG A 49 -28.92 -0.44 10.74
N ASN A 50 -28.92 0.01 9.49
CA ASN A 50 -29.12 1.41 9.11
C ASN A 50 -28.18 2.38 9.87
N SER A 51 -26.98 1.91 10.21
CA SER A 51 -25.96 2.70 10.90
C SER A 51 -25.00 3.30 9.88
N GLU A 52 -24.68 4.57 10.09
CA GLU A 52 -23.68 5.29 9.30
C GLU A 52 -22.29 4.79 9.68
N ALA A 53 -21.55 4.30 8.68
CA ALA A 53 -20.21 3.78 8.87
C ALA A 53 -19.36 4.01 7.62
N ALA A 54 -18.05 4.10 7.84
CA ALA A 54 -17.04 4.15 6.81
C ALA A 54 -15.91 3.16 7.10
N CYS A 55 -15.27 2.65 6.05
CA CYS A 55 -14.05 1.87 6.11
C CYS A 55 -12.95 2.63 5.34
N LEU A 56 -11.83 2.90 6.02
CA LEU A 56 -10.63 3.49 5.42
C LEU A 56 -9.63 2.38 5.11
N LEU A 57 -9.02 2.43 3.93
CA LEU A 57 -8.13 1.39 3.42
C LEU A 57 -6.90 2.03 2.80
N GLY A 58 -5.72 1.68 3.31
CA GLY A 58 -4.45 2.15 2.76
C GLY A 58 -3.96 1.22 1.66
N GLU A 59 -3.42 1.78 0.58
CA GLU A 59 -2.77 0.99 -0.46
C GLU A 59 -1.50 0.32 0.04
N VAL A 60 -1.25 -0.90 -0.44
CA VAL A 60 -0.02 -1.62 -0.19
C VAL A 60 0.58 -2.10 -1.52
N PRO A 61 1.91 -2.11 -1.68
CA PRO A 61 2.54 -2.78 -2.82
C PRO A 61 2.14 -4.26 -2.88
N MET A 62 1.92 -4.79 -4.07
CA MET A 62 1.37 -6.15 -4.26
C MET A 62 2.22 -7.25 -3.61
N TYR A 63 3.54 -7.13 -3.71
CA TYR A 63 4.49 -8.08 -3.09
C TYR A 63 4.62 -7.91 -1.57
N ALA A 64 4.10 -6.82 -1.00
CA ALA A 64 4.18 -6.50 0.43
C ALA A 64 2.87 -6.78 1.18
N THR A 65 1.91 -7.51 0.59
CA THR A 65 0.61 -7.81 1.19
C THR A 65 0.68 -8.67 2.46
N ARG A 66 1.77 -9.43 2.64
CA ARG A 66 2.01 -10.27 3.83
C ARG A 66 2.98 -9.64 4.83
N ILE A 67 3.44 -8.43 4.58
CA ILE A 67 4.41 -7.72 5.40
C ILE A 67 3.71 -6.54 6.06
N GLN A 68 4.15 -6.18 7.27
CA GLN A 68 3.67 -4.98 7.92
C GLN A 68 3.95 -3.75 7.06
N ASN A 69 2.94 -2.89 6.86
CA ASN A 69 3.06 -1.68 6.05
C ASN A 69 2.75 -0.43 6.89
N PRO A 70 3.74 0.08 7.65
CA PRO A 70 3.56 1.28 8.47
C PRO A 70 3.29 2.54 7.64
N MET A 71 3.71 2.59 6.37
CA MET A 71 3.40 3.72 5.47
C MET A 71 1.90 3.81 5.21
N ALA A 72 1.24 2.69 4.94
CA ALA A 72 -0.21 2.62 4.75
C ALA A 72 -0.96 2.98 6.05
N ALA A 73 -0.50 2.45 7.19
CA ALA A 73 -1.08 2.78 8.50
C ALA A 73 -0.97 4.28 8.80
N LEU A 74 0.21 4.88 8.60
CA LEU A 74 0.43 6.31 8.78
C LEU A 74 -0.50 7.15 7.89
N ALA A 75 -0.69 6.76 6.63
CA ALA A 75 -1.59 7.44 5.71
C ALA A 75 -3.05 7.41 6.22
N ILE A 76 -3.54 6.25 6.67
CA ILE A 76 -4.88 6.09 7.25
C ILE A 76 -5.05 6.96 8.50
N VAL A 77 -4.08 6.92 9.42
CA VAL A 77 -4.17 7.65 10.70
C VAL A 77 -4.16 9.17 10.47
N LYS A 78 -3.36 9.67 9.52
CA LYS A 78 -3.37 11.09 9.11
C LYS A 78 -4.75 11.53 8.62
N VAL A 79 -5.37 10.71 7.78
CA VAL A 79 -6.71 10.98 7.26
C VAL A 79 -7.74 10.94 8.39
N LEU A 80 -7.70 9.91 9.24
CA LEU A 80 -8.63 9.75 10.36
C LEU A 80 -8.54 10.89 11.37
N ALA A 81 -7.33 11.31 11.74
CA ALA A 81 -7.10 12.44 12.64
C ALA A 81 -7.71 13.73 12.07
N LYS A 82 -7.49 13.98 10.78
CA LYS A 82 -8.09 15.13 10.07
C LYS A 82 -9.62 15.04 10.04
N MET A 83 -10.19 13.86 9.83
CA MET A 83 -11.64 13.64 9.83
C MET A 83 -12.27 13.90 11.21
N LEU A 84 -11.58 13.50 12.27
CA LEU A 84 -12.05 13.65 13.65
C LEU A 84 -11.73 15.01 14.26
N GLY A 85 -10.86 15.81 13.61
CA GLY A 85 -10.42 17.10 14.13
C GLY A 85 -9.58 16.98 15.40
N ILE A 86 -8.84 15.89 15.55
CA ILE A 86 -8.00 15.61 16.72
C ILE A 86 -6.52 15.66 16.34
N GLU A 87 -5.69 16.08 17.28
CA GLU A 87 -4.24 15.96 17.17
C GLU A 87 -3.80 14.61 17.75
N ILE A 88 -2.99 13.89 16.99
CA ILE A 88 -2.37 12.63 17.40
C ILE A 88 -0.89 12.80 17.15
N ASP A 89 -0.07 12.53 18.16
CA ASP A 89 1.37 12.41 17.94
C ASP A 89 1.66 11.15 17.12
N MET A 90 2.20 11.34 15.92
CA MET A 90 2.52 10.26 14.97
C MET A 90 4.03 10.12 14.76
N ALA A 91 4.87 10.73 15.60
CA ALA A 91 6.32 10.76 15.40
C ALA A 91 6.94 9.36 15.30
N GLU A 92 6.61 8.46 16.24
CA GLU A 92 7.12 7.08 16.24
C GLU A 92 6.66 6.30 15.00
N LEU A 93 5.38 6.43 14.63
CA LEU A 93 4.84 5.76 13.44
C LEU A 93 5.46 6.31 12.15
N ALA A 94 5.73 7.62 12.09
CA ALA A 94 6.39 8.25 10.97
C ALA A 94 7.84 7.78 10.82
N GLN A 95 8.57 7.66 11.93
CA GLN A 95 9.92 7.12 11.95
C GLN A 95 9.93 5.66 11.46
N LEU A 96 9.05 4.81 12.00
CA LEU A 96 8.92 3.40 11.58
C LEU A 96 8.54 3.28 10.09
N ALA A 97 7.67 4.15 9.59
CA ALA A 97 7.30 4.19 8.18
C ALA A 97 8.50 4.54 7.29
N SER A 98 9.31 5.51 7.70
CA SER A 98 10.52 5.93 6.98
C SER A 98 11.55 4.79 6.93
N GLU A 99 11.86 4.17 8.07
CA GLU A 99 12.82 3.07 8.16
C GLU A 99 12.39 1.86 7.33
N THR A 100 11.11 1.50 7.39
CA THR A 100 10.58 0.38 6.61
C THR A 100 10.64 0.66 5.12
N ARG A 101 10.38 1.91 4.70
CA ARG A 101 10.48 2.31 3.30
C ARG A 101 11.90 2.17 2.76
N GLU A 102 12.90 2.63 3.52
CA GLU A 102 14.31 2.50 3.11
C GLU A 102 14.74 1.02 3.04
N LYS A 103 14.35 0.20 4.02
CA LYS A 103 14.62 -1.25 3.98
C LYS A 103 13.98 -1.93 2.77
N LEU A 104 12.70 -1.62 2.47
CA LEU A 104 12.02 -2.16 1.30
C LEU A 104 12.72 -1.77 -0.01
N LYS A 105 13.25 -0.55 -0.09
CA LYS A 105 13.99 -0.07 -1.25
C LYS A 105 15.31 -0.84 -1.43
N GLN A 106 16.03 -1.10 -0.34
CA GLN A 106 17.28 -1.88 -0.36
C GLN A 106 17.02 -3.32 -0.81
N VAL A 107 16.08 -4.01 -0.15
CA VAL A 107 15.73 -5.40 -0.48
C VAL A 107 15.22 -5.53 -1.92
N ALA A 108 14.43 -4.57 -2.41
CA ALA A 108 13.97 -4.58 -3.79
C ALA A 108 15.11 -4.38 -4.80
N ALA A 109 16.09 -3.54 -4.48
CA ALA A 109 17.26 -3.31 -5.33
C ALA A 109 18.19 -4.54 -5.37
N GLU A 110 18.43 -5.17 -4.21
CA GLU A 110 19.21 -6.41 -4.11
C GLU A 110 18.56 -7.55 -4.90
N ALA A 111 17.26 -7.78 -4.71
CA ALA A 111 16.53 -8.81 -5.44
C ALA A 111 16.52 -8.57 -6.96
N MET A 112 16.48 -7.30 -7.40
CA MET A 112 16.60 -6.95 -8.82
C MET A 112 18.01 -7.24 -9.35
N GLY A 113 19.05 -6.93 -8.58
CA GLY A 113 20.44 -7.23 -8.93
C GLY A 113 20.68 -8.74 -9.09
N GLU A 114 20.28 -9.54 -8.09
CA GLU A 114 20.38 -11.00 -8.15
C GLU A 114 19.62 -11.59 -9.34
N TYR A 115 18.45 -11.02 -9.68
CA TYR A 115 17.68 -11.45 -10.84
C TYR A 115 18.40 -11.14 -12.16
N ILE A 116 19.01 -9.96 -12.29
CA ILE A 116 19.80 -9.61 -13.47
C ILE A 116 20.99 -10.56 -13.59
N ASP A 117 21.77 -10.74 -12.53
CA ASP A 117 22.96 -11.60 -12.54
C ASP A 117 22.63 -13.06 -12.88
N TYR A 118 21.48 -13.57 -12.44
CA TYR A 118 21.05 -14.95 -12.72
C TYR A 118 20.52 -15.15 -14.15
N PHE A 119 19.88 -14.14 -14.74
CA PHE A 119 19.18 -14.27 -16.04
C PHE A 119 19.87 -13.56 -17.20
N THR A 120 20.92 -12.78 -16.97
CA THR A 120 21.68 -12.11 -18.02
C THR A 120 23.15 -12.48 -17.92
N GLU A 121 23.67 -13.11 -18.97
CA GLU A 121 25.12 -13.27 -19.16
C GLU A 121 25.63 -12.15 -20.07
N PRO A 122 26.84 -11.65 -19.82
CA PRO A 122 27.43 -10.65 -20.70
C PRO A 122 27.68 -11.21 -22.11
N ILE A 123 27.10 -10.57 -23.12
CA ILE A 123 27.19 -10.98 -24.54
C ILE A 123 28.63 -11.08 -25.09
N TRP A 124 29.61 -10.50 -24.41
CA TRP A 124 31.03 -10.55 -24.79
C TRP A 124 31.78 -11.77 -24.23
N GLU A 125 31.20 -12.53 -23.29
CA GLU A 125 31.79 -13.76 -22.76
C GLU A 125 31.59 -14.96 -23.71
N HIS A 126 30.75 -14.84 -24.74
CA HIS A 126 30.57 -15.86 -25.78
C HIS A 126 31.66 -15.83 -26.88
N GLY A 127 32.61 -14.89 -26.82
CA GLY A 127 33.63 -14.70 -27.86
C GLY A 127 34.95 -15.45 -27.66
N GLU A 128 35.16 -16.12 -26.52
CA GLU A 128 36.42 -16.81 -26.22
C GLU A 128 36.39 -18.32 -26.50
N GLU A 129 35.20 -18.94 -26.67
CA GLU A 129 35.08 -20.39 -26.92
C GLU A 129 34.90 -20.76 -28.41
N GLU A 130 34.61 -19.81 -29.31
CA GLU A 130 34.42 -20.09 -30.74
C GLU A 130 35.71 -19.96 -31.60
N GLU A 131 36.85 -19.54 -31.03
CA GLU A 131 38.13 -19.37 -31.77
C GLU A 131 39.12 -20.54 -31.64
N GLU A 132 38.78 -21.64 -30.94
CA GLU A 132 39.66 -22.84 -30.84
C GLU A 132 39.39 -23.95 -31.88
N GLU A 133 38.41 -23.78 -32.78
CA GLU A 133 38.15 -24.71 -33.90
C GLU A 133 38.44 -24.10 -35.29
N GLU A 134 39.69 -23.72 -35.58
CA GLU A 134 40.25 -23.69 -36.96
C GLU A 134 41.67 -24.26 -37.04
#